data_AF-A0A970VP16-F1
#
_entry.id   AF-A0A970VP16-F1
#
_cell.length_a   1.000
_cell.length_b   1.000
_cell.length_c   1.000
_cell.angle_alpha   90.00
_cell.angle_beta   90.00
_cell.angle_gamma   90.00
#
_symmetry.space_group_name_H-M   'P 1'
#
loop_
_entity.id
_entity.type
_entity.pdbx_description
1 polymer ?
#
loop_
_entity_poly.entity_id
_entity_poly.type
_entity_poly.pdbx_seq_one_letter_code
_entity_poly.pdbx_strand_id
1 'polypeptide(L)'
;MNFLQGVVQHILEYFYNLTGDYGVAIIGLTILVRLVTLPLSLKQIASSRAMQKIAPLQKKLQEKYKDNPEKYNQELLALYREHKINPLAGCLPTLIQLPVIVAVFGVLRNPGIASTDFLGIVDLSKSFVQLFKEATAIPGYLVPAVIPVLASLTTYIQTKQTLAGQAGSAGGMGAMPWMMPALILFFSYSLPQGLPLYWLVGNVFSIVQHFLLGRSKPSAEGGVLS
;
A
#
# COMPACT_ATOMS: atom_id res chain seq x y z
N MET A 1 20.27 -3.60 -11.01
CA MET A 1 19.64 -2.71 -10.00
C MET A 1 19.92 -1.22 -10.24
N ASN A 2 20.92 -0.84 -11.05
CA ASN A 2 21.31 0.58 -11.23
C ASN A 2 20.34 1.41 -12.10
N PHE A 3 19.67 0.81 -13.09
CA PHE A 3 18.80 1.56 -14.01
C PHE A 3 17.57 2.16 -13.32
N LEU A 4 16.81 1.35 -12.58
CA LEU A 4 15.60 1.80 -11.89
C LEU A 4 15.94 2.86 -10.82
N GLN A 5 17.05 2.67 -10.11
CA GLN A 5 17.54 3.66 -9.16
C GLN A 5 17.90 4.97 -9.85
N GLY A 6 18.59 4.93 -10.99
CA GLY A 6 18.91 6.12 -11.78
C GLY A 6 17.66 6.86 -12.25
N VAL A 7 16.65 6.14 -12.78
CA VAL A 7 15.37 6.74 -13.20
C VAL A 7 14.66 7.41 -12.01
N VAL A 8 14.56 6.71 -10.88
CA VAL A 8 13.92 7.26 -9.67
C VAL A 8 14.69 8.46 -9.13
N GLN A 9 16.02 8.41 -9.16
CA GLN A 9 16.87 9.54 -8.76
C GLN A 9 16.62 10.76 -9.64
N HIS A 10 16.59 10.62 -10.97
CA HIS A 10 16.33 11.74 -11.88
C HIS A 10 14.95 12.35 -11.66
N ILE A 11 13.93 11.52 -11.39
CA ILE A 11 12.59 12.01 -11.08
C ILE A 11 12.58 12.77 -9.73
N LEU A 12 13.25 12.24 -8.72
CA LEU A 12 13.35 12.90 -7.41
C LEU A 12 14.11 14.22 -7.49
N GLU A 13 15.25 14.25 -8.20
CA GLU A 13 16.02 15.48 -8.45
C GLU A 13 15.20 16.50 -9.24
N TYR A 14 14.42 16.06 -10.24
CA TYR A 14 13.49 16.93 -10.94
C TYR A 14 12.50 17.59 -9.97
N PHE A 15 11.77 16.81 -9.17
CA PHE A 15 10.85 17.40 -8.21
C PHE A 15 11.54 18.25 -7.15
N TYR A 16 12.73 17.84 -6.67
CA TYR A 16 13.53 18.62 -5.73
C TYR A 16 13.96 19.96 -6.31
N ASN A 17 14.40 20.01 -7.57
CA ASN A 17 14.76 21.27 -8.23
C ASN A 17 13.56 22.21 -8.40
N LEU A 18 12.33 21.67 -8.41
CA LEU A 18 11.11 22.47 -8.44
C LEU A 18 10.70 22.98 -7.05
N THR A 19 10.96 22.24 -5.98
CA THR A 19 10.38 22.50 -4.65
C THR A 19 11.40 22.92 -3.59
N GLY A 20 12.67 22.58 -3.77
CA GLY A 20 13.73 22.68 -2.77
C GLY A 20 13.60 21.69 -1.61
N ASP A 21 12.68 20.71 -1.68
CA ASP A 21 12.33 19.84 -0.56
C ASP A 21 12.19 18.38 -1.00
N TYR A 22 12.98 17.49 -0.39
CA TYR A 22 13.03 16.07 -0.77
C TYR A 22 11.78 15.30 -0.33
N GLY A 23 11.12 15.69 0.75
CA GLY A 23 9.87 15.04 1.13
C GLY A 23 8.73 15.40 0.18
N VAL A 24 8.67 16.65 -0.30
CA VAL A 24 7.76 17.04 -1.38
C VAL A 24 8.12 16.31 -2.68
N ALA A 25 9.41 16.11 -2.95
CA ALA A 25 9.86 15.31 -4.10
C ALA A 25 9.40 13.84 -4.01
N ILE A 26 9.49 13.22 -2.83
CA ILE A 26 8.97 11.86 -2.59
C ILE A 26 7.46 11.82 -2.77
N ILE A 27 6.71 12.83 -2.29
CA ILE A 27 5.27 12.94 -2.50
C ILE A 27 4.96 12.98 -4.02
N GLY A 28 5.67 13.83 -4.77
CA GLY A 28 5.52 13.96 -6.22
C GLY A 28 5.82 12.66 -6.96
N LEU A 29 6.94 12.00 -6.65
CA LEU A 29 7.27 10.68 -7.18
C LEU A 29 6.17 9.66 -6.89
N THR A 30 5.66 9.64 -5.66
CA THR A 30 4.62 8.69 -5.24
C THR A 30 3.35 8.88 -6.06
N ILE A 31 2.91 10.12 -6.23
CA ILE A 31 1.73 10.45 -7.04
C ILE A 31 1.96 10.05 -8.51
N LEU A 32 3.14 10.34 -9.07
CA LEU A 32 3.48 9.96 -10.44
C LEU A 32 3.41 8.43 -10.64
N VAL A 33 4.04 7.66 -9.75
CA VAL A 33 3.97 6.19 -9.80
C VAL A 33 2.53 5.72 -9.73
N ARG A 34 1.72 6.29 -8.82
CA ARG A 34 0.30 5.95 -8.69
C ARG A 34 -0.50 6.25 -9.94
N LEU A 35 -0.26 7.37 -10.60
CA LEU A 35 -0.91 7.74 -11.87
C LEU A 35 -0.52 6.79 -13.00
N VAL A 36 0.77 6.43 -13.12
CA VAL A 36 1.24 5.47 -14.13
C VAL A 36 0.64 4.08 -13.89
N THR A 37 0.52 3.66 -12.63
CA THR A 37 -0.08 2.36 -12.26
C THR A 37 -1.61 2.39 -12.20
N LEU A 38 -2.25 3.56 -12.36
CA LEU A 38 -3.69 3.74 -12.21
C LEU A 38 -4.55 2.74 -13.01
N PRO A 39 -4.33 2.53 -14.33
CA PRO A 39 -5.17 1.59 -15.10
C PRO A 39 -5.09 0.16 -14.56
N LEU A 40 -3.93 -0.23 -14.04
CA LEU A 40 -3.76 -1.52 -13.39
C LEU A 40 -4.48 -1.56 -12.05
N SER A 41 -4.34 -0.51 -11.23
CA SER A 41 -5.05 -0.39 -9.94
C SER A 41 -6.57 -0.43 -10.11
N LEU A 42 -7.12 0.15 -11.17
CA LEU A 42 -8.55 0.05 -11.48
C LEU A 42 -8.99 -1.41 -11.70
N LYS A 43 -8.21 -2.21 -12.44
CA LYS A 43 -8.49 -3.64 -12.64
C LYS A 43 -8.40 -4.42 -11.32
N GLN A 44 -7.42 -4.10 -10.47
CA GLN A 44 -7.27 -4.72 -9.15
C GLN A 44 -8.47 -4.43 -8.23
N ILE A 45 -8.94 -3.18 -8.22
CA ILE A 45 -10.12 -2.77 -7.45
C ILE A 45 -11.37 -3.48 -7.97
N ALA A 46 -11.56 -3.59 -9.28
CA ALA A 46 -12.67 -4.31 -9.88
C ALA A 46 -12.69 -5.79 -9.45
N SER A 47 -11.52 -6.45 -9.45
CA SER A 47 -11.38 -7.84 -8.99
C SER A 47 -11.71 -7.99 -7.49
N SER A 48 -11.23 -7.07 -6.65
CA SER A 48 -11.53 -7.06 -5.21
C SER A 48 -13.04 -6.87 -4.94
N ARG A 49 -13.72 -6.03 -5.71
CA ARG A 49 -15.19 -5.88 -5.64
C ARG A 49 -15.94 -7.13 -6.08
N ALA A 50 -15.45 -7.84 -7.10
CA ALA A 50 -16.03 -9.12 -7.50
C ALA A 50 -15.95 -10.15 -6.36
N MET A 51 -14.81 -10.20 -5.66
CA MET A 51 -14.64 -11.01 -4.44
C MET A 51 -15.65 -10.62 -3.34
N GLN A 52 -15.89 -9.32 -3.13
CA GLN A 52 -16.89 -8.85 -2.17
C GLN A 52 -18.30 -9.37 -2.46
N LYS A 53 -18.69 -9.46 -3.73
CA LYS A 53 -20.02 -9.95 -4.13
C LYS A 53 -20.22 -11.43 -3.83
N ILE A 54 -19.18 -12.24 -3.90
CA ILE A 54 -19.25 -13.69 -3.64
C ILE A 54 -18.98 -14.07 -2.18
N ALA A 55 -18.52 -13.13 -1.35
CA ALA A 55 -18.32 -13.31 0.09
C ALA A 55 -19.49 -13.97 0.85
N PRO A 56 -20.78 -13.65 0.60
CA PRO A 56 -21.88 -14.37 1.24
C PRO A 56 -21.96 -15.84 0.83
N LEU A 57 -21.64 -16.19 -0.42
CA LEU A 57 -21.59 -17.58 -0.89
C LEU A 57 -20.44 -18.33 -0.24
N GLN A 58 -19.28 -17.68 -0.11
CA GLN A 58 -18.13 -18.24 0.61
C GLN A 58 -18.48 -18.54 2.08
N LYS A 59 -19.23 -17.66 2.76
CA LYS A 59 -19.69 -17.92 4.14
C LYS A 59 -20.60 -19.14 4.23
N LYS A 60 -21.58 -19.27 3.33
CA LYS A 60 -22.44 -20.47 3.27
C LYS A 60 -21.63 -21.74 3.01
N LEU A 61 -20.61 -21.65 2.16
CA LEU A 61 -19.71 -22.76 1.88
C LEU A 61 -18.90 -23.16 3.11
N GLN A 62 -18.41 -22.17 3.87
CA GLN A 62 -17.67 -22.37 5.11
C GLN A 62 -18.54 -23.02 6.19
N GLU A 63 -19.81 -22.62 6.31
CA GLU A 63 -20.78 -23.26 7.21
C GLU A 63 -21.09 -24.71 6.79
N LYS A 64 -21.29 -24.94 5.49
CA LYS A 64 -21.60 -26.27 4.93
C LYS A 64 -20.48 -27.28 5.10
N TYR A 65 -19.22 -26.85 4.98
CA TYR A 65 -18.04 -27.72 5.01
C TYR A 65 -17.14 -27.45 6.23
N LYS A 66 -17.72 -26.99 7.34
CA LYS A 66 -17.00 -26.65 8.58
C LYS A 66 -16.11 -27.79 9.08
N ASP A 67 -16.58 -29.03 8.95
CA ASP A 67 -15.88 -30.23 9.41
C ASP A 67 -15.01 -30.88 8.31
N ASN A 68 -14.97 -30.31 7.10
CA ASN A 68 -14.20 -30.83 5.97
C ASN A 68 -13.44 -29.71 5.24
N PRO A 69 -12.27 -29.30 5.76
CA PRO A 69 -11.49 -28.19 5.20
C PRO A 69 -10.95 -28.48 3.79
N GLU A 70 -10.67 -29.74 3.46
CA GLU A 70 -10.24 -30.13 2.11
C GLU A 70 -11.35 -29.88 1.09
N LYS A 71 -12.56 -30.35 1.39
CA LYS A 71 -13.72 -30.13 0.52
C LYS A 71 -14.11 -28.66 0.43
N TYR A 72 -14.02 -27.93 1.54
CA TYR A 72 -14.19 -26.47 1.54
C TYR A 72 -13.25 -25.79 0.54
N ASN A 73 -11.95 -26.10 0.57
CA ASN A 73 -10.97 -25.47 -0.31
C ASN A 73 -11.20 -25.81 -1.79
N GLN A 74 -11.59 -27.05 -2.10
CA GLN A 74 -11.93 -27.47 -3.46
C GLN A 74 -13.13 -26.69 -4.00
N GLU A 75 -14.19 -26.62 -3.22
CA GLU A 75 -15.44 -25.94 -3.61
C GLU A 75 -15.26 -24.43 -3.66
N LEU A 76 -14.39 -23.86 -2.81
CA LEU A 76 -14.05 -22.45 -2.85
C LEU A 76 -13.33 -22.09 -4.15
N LEU A 77 -12.41 -22.94 -4.60
CA LEU A 77 -11.73 -22.76 -5.88
C LEU A 77 -12.69 -22.92 -7.05
N ALA A 78 -13.62 -23.88 -6.97
CA ALA A 78 -14.69 -24.05 -7.96
C ALA A 78 -15.57 -22.80 -8.04
N LEU A 79 -16.00 -22.25 -6.91
CA LEU A 79 -16.77 -21.00 -6.82
C LEU A 79 -16.02 -19.83 -7.48
N TYR A 80 -14.72 -19.67 -7.21
CA TYR A 80 -13.92 -18.63 -7.86
C TYR A 80 -13.84 -18.82 -9.39
N ARG A 81 -13.70 -20.06 -9.87
CA ARG A 81 -13.66 -20.37 -11.31
C ARG A 81 -15.01 -20.14 -11.99
N GLU A 82 -16.10 -20.55 -11.37
CA GLU A 82 -17.48 -20.37 -11.87
C GLU A 82 -17.79 -18.88 -12.05
N HIS A 83 -17.38 -18.05 -11.09
CA HIS A 83 -17.55 -16.59 -11.17
C HIS A 83 -16.43 -15.87 -11.93
N LYS A 84 -15.45 -16.59 -12.50
CA LYS A 84 -14.28 -16.06 -13.23
C LYS A 84 -13.47 -15.03 -12.43
N ILE A 85 -13.32 -15.24 -11.13
CA ILE A 85 -12.60 -14.35 -10.21
C ILE A 85 -11.19 -14.89 -9.93
N ASN A 86 -10.18 -14.02 -10.02
CA ASN A 86 -8.80 -14.35 -9.67
C ASN A 86 -8.45 -13.87 -8.25
N PRO A 87 -8.24 -14.76 -7.27
CA PRO A 87 -7.91 -14.36 -5.90
C PRO A 87 -6.53 -13.69 -5.78
N LEU A 88 -5.60 -13.98 -6.70
CA LEU A 88 -4.25 -13.41 -6.70
C LEU A 88 -4.20 -11.97 -7.26
N ALA A 89 -5.26 -11.51 -7.94
CA ALA A 89 -5.29 -10.15 -8.46
C ALA A 89 -5.21 -9.09 -7.35
N GLY A 90 -5.60 -9.43 -6.12
CA GLY A 90 -5.56 -8.53 -4.96
C GLY A 90 -4.15 -8.27 -4.39
N CYS A 91 -3.18 -9.16 -4.61
CA CYS A 91 -1.80 -9.01 -4.09
C CYS A 91 -0.82 -8.42 -5.12
N LEU A 92 -1.23 -8.31 -6.38
CA LEU A 92 -0.46 -7.68 -7.45
C LEU A 92 0.02 -6.23 -7.16
N PRO A 93 -0.72 -5.35 -6.43
CA PRO A 93 -0.23 -4.02 -6.12
C PRO A 93 1.05 -4.06 -5.26
N THR A 94 1.15 -5.03 -4.35
CA THR A 94 2.28 -5.17 -3.44
C THR A 94 3.57 -5.55 -4.19
N LEU A 95 3.47 -6.38 -5.24
CA LEU A 95 4.62 -6.81 -6.03
C LEU A 95 5.24 -5.66 -6.84
N ILE A 96 4.40 -4.78 -7.40
CA ILE A 96 4.85 -3.61 -8.17
C ILE A 96 5.51 -2.57 -7.27
N GLN A 97 5.12 -2.55 -5.99
CA GLN A 97 5.67 -1.61 -5.02
C GLN A 97 7.12 -1.93 -4.64
N LEU A 98 7.51 -3.22 -4.63
CA LEU A 98 8.83 -3.65 -4.18
C LEU A 98 9.99 -2.99 -4.95
N PRO A 99 10.01 -2.98 -6.30
CA PRO A 99 11.06 -2.28 -7.05
C PRO A 99 11.18 -0.79 -6.71
N VAL A 100 10.04 -0.11 -6.54
CA VAL A 100 10.03 1.34 -6.26
C VAL A 100 10.57 1.62 -4.85
N ILE A 101 10.19 0.80 -3.86
CA ILE A 101 10.73 0.91 -2.49
C ILE A 101 12.26 0.74 -2.50
N VAL A 102 12.77 -0.27 -3.20
CA VAL A 102 14.22 -0.51 -3.30
C VAL A 102 14.94 0.69 -3.94
N ALA A 103 14.33 1.28 -4.97
CA ALA A 103 14.90 2.45 -5.62
C ALA A 103 14.90 3.69 -4.71
N VAL A 104 13.78 4.01 -4.05
CA VAL A 104 13.70 5.13 -3.09
C VAL A 104 14.70 4.94 -1.93
N PHE A 105 14.80 3.72 -1.39
CA PHE A 105 15.77 3.41 -0.34
C PHE A 105 17.23 3.58 -0.81
N GLY A 106 17.54 3.16 -2.04
CA GLY A 106 18.86 3.36 -2.64
C GLY A 106 19.21 4.83 -2.82
N VAL A 107 18.25 5.66 -3.20
CA VAL A 107 18.45 7.12 -3.34
C VAL A 107 18.67 7.78 -1.98
N LEU A 108 17.85 7.48 -0.97
CA LEU A 108 17.97 8.08 0.37
C LEU A 108 19.29 7.76 1.09
N ARG A 109 19.99 6.70 0.68
CA ARG A 109 21.30 6.32 1.22
C ARG A 109 22.46 6.78 0.36
N ASN A 110 22.21 7.51 -0.74
CA ASN A 110 23.25 8.01 -1.61
C ASN A 110 23.96 9.20 -0.93
N PRO A 111 25.26 9.10 -0.62
CA PRO A 111 26.00 10.19 0.02
C PRO A 111 26.17 11.43 -0.85
N GLY A 112 25.86 11.35 -2.15
CA GLY A 112 25.90 12.48 -3.07
C GLY A 112 24.72 13.45 -2.96
N ILE A 113 23.73 13.16 -2.11
CA ILE A 113 22.58 14.04 -1.89
C ILE A 113 22.88 15.01 -0.75
N ALA A 114 22.82 16.32 -1.05
CA ALA A 114 23.26 17.38 -0.13
C ALA A 114 22.33 17.61 1.07
N SER A 115 21.04 17.36 0.93
CA SER A 115 20.05 17.38 2.02
C SER A 115 18.92 16.42 1.67
N THR A 116 18.35 15.75 2.67
CA THR A 116 17.18 14.87 2.53
C THR A 116 16.03 15.34 3.42
N ASP A 117 15.96 16.64 3.70
CA ASP A 117 14.99 17.17 4.66
C ASP A 117 13.57 17.20 4.10
N PHE A 118 12.60 17.00 4.99
CA PHE A 118 11.19 17.26 4.77
C PHE A 118 10.74 18.43 5.63
N LEU A 119 10.24 19.46 4.95
CA LEU A 119 9.81 20.75 5.50
C LEU A 119 10.87 21.43 6.37
N GLY A 120 12.15 21.08 6.19
CA GLY A 120 13.28 21.53 7.02
C GLY A 120 13.27 21.01 8.47
N ILE A 121 12.42 20.04 8.80
CA ILE A 121 12.18 19.59 10.19
C ILE A 121 12.42 18.10 10.42
N VAL A 122 12.42 17.27 9.36
CA VAL A 122 12.67 15.83 9.46
C VAL A 122 13.67 15.40 8.40
N ASP A 123 14.82 14.87 8.82
CA ASP A 123 15.79 14.24 7.91
C ASP A 123 15.27 12.86 7.47
N LEU A 124 14.93 12.73 6.19
CA LEU A 124 14.33 11.52 5.63
C LEU A 124 15.31 10.36 5.43
N SER A 125 16.62 10.61 5.52
CA SER A 125 17.65 9.57 5.42
C SER A 125 17.80 8.77 6.72
N LYS A 126 17.38 9.35 7.86
CA LYS A 126 17.47 8.75 9.19
C LYS A 126 16.20 7.98 9.53
N SER A 127 16.32 6.95 10.34
CA SER A 127 15.16 6.26 10.92
C SER A 127 14.61 7.04 12.12
N PHE A 128 13.36 6.73 12.49
CA PHE A 128 12.76 7.31 13.69
C PHE A 128 13.62 7.04 14.93
N VAL A 129 14.17 5.83 15.06
CA VAL A 129 15.03 5.47 16.21
C VAL A 129 16.29 6.33 16.26
N GLN A 130 16.87 6.69 15.13
CA GLN A 130 18.03 7.58 15.08
C GLN A 130 17.65 9.01 15.47
N LEU A 131 16.58 9.54 14.86
CA LEU A 131 16.07 10.88 15.16
C LEU A 131 15.67 11.01 16.64
N PHE A 132 15.05 9.98 17.20
CA PHE A 132 14.68 9.92 18.62
C PHE A 132 15.90 10.02 19.54
N LYS A 133 17.00 9.34 19.20
CA LYS A 133 18.24 9.37 20.00
C LYS A 133 18.98 10.71 19.91
N GLU A 134 18.85 11.40 18.78
CA GLU A 134 19.48 12.70 18.54
C GLU A 134 18.62 13.88 19.05
N ALA A 135 17.34 13.63 19.34
CA ALA A 135 16.40 14.66 19.78
C ALA A 135 16.74 15.18 21.18
N THR A 136 16.94 16.49 21.27
CA THR A 136 17.19 17.22 22.53
C THR A 136 15.95 17.91 23.10
N ALA A 137 14.84 17.93 22.33
CA ALA A 137 13.59 18.57 22.70
C ALA A 137 12.37 17.78 22.21
N ILE A 138 11.22 18.03 22.83
CA ILE A 138 9.93 17.36 22.55
C ILE A 138 9.56 17.34 21.05
N PRO A 139 9.69 18.45 20.29
CA PRO A 139 9.38 18.45 18.87
C PRO A 139 10.25 17.47 18.06
N GLY A 140 11.50 17.25 18.49
CA GLY A 140 12.48 16.43 17.80
C GLY A 140 12.14 14.94 17.74
N TYR A 141 11.22 14.44 18.58
CA TYR A 141 10.70 13.08 18.48
C TYR A 141 9.21 12.99 18.16
N LEU A 142 8.38 13.96 18.54
CA LEU A 142 6.95 13.91 18.19
C LEU A 142 6.72 14.10 16.69
N VAL A 143 7.42 15.04 16.06
CA VAL A 143 7.23 15.34 14.63
C VAL A 143 7.63 14.15 13.75
N PRO A 144 8.80 13.51 13.94
CA PRO A 144 9.14 12.30 13.19
C PRO A 144 8.21 11.11 13.48
N ALA A 145 7.64 10.99 14.69
CA ALA A 145 6.73 9.88 15.02
C ALA A 145 5.42 9.90 14.20
N VAL A 146 5.01 11.07 13.70
CA VAL A 146 3.77 11.20 12.93
C VAL A 146 3.79 10.35 11.66
N ILE A 147 4.93 10.32 10.95
CA ILE A 147 5.02 9.62 9.66
C ILE A 147 4.82 8.10 9.83
N PRO A 148 5.55 7.38 10.71
CA PRO A 148 5.34 5.94 10.93
C PRO A 148 3.95 5.58 11.43
N VAL A 149 3.39 6.39 12.35
CA VAL A 149 2.06 6.13 12.93
C VAL A 149 0.98 6.28 11.85
N LEU A 150 1.03 7.36 11.06
CA LEU A 150 0.08 7.55 9.96
C LEU A 150 0.27 6.52 8.84
N ALA A 151 1.50 6.13 8.52
CA ALA A 151 1.77 5.08 7.54
C ALA A 151 1.13 3.74 7.98
N SER A 152 1.27 3.37 9.26
CA SER A 152 0.62 2.18 9.83
C SER A 152 -0.91 2.28 9.85
N LEU A 153 -1.46 3.41 10.31
CA LEU A 153 -2.91 3.63 10.36
C LEU A 153 -3.55 3.59 8.97
N THR A 154 -2.92 4.24 7.98
CA THR A 154 -3.40 4.21 6.60
C THR A 154 -3.25 2.82 5.97
N THR A 155 -2.22 2.07 6.34
CA THR A 155 -2.09 0.65 5.95
C THR A 155 -3.24 -0.18 6.52
N TYR A 156 -3.65 0.06 7.77
CA TYR A 156 -4.80 -0.63 8.37
C TYR A 156 -6.08 -0.38 7.57
N ILE A 157 -6.37 0.89 7.28
CA ILE A 157 -7.55 1.31 6.52
C ILE A 157 -7.51 0.69 5.11
N GLN A 158 -6.39 0.80 4.40
CA GLN A 158 -6.21 0.26 3.06
C GLN A 158 -6.32 -1.29 3.03
N THR A 159 -5.73 -1.96 4.02
CA THR A 159 -5.78 -3.43 4.13
C THR A 159 -7.20 -3.90 4.37
N LYS A 160 -7.96 -3.23 5.25
CA LYS A 160 -9.38 -3.52 5.48
C LYS A 160 -10.22 -3.33 4.21
N GLN A 161 -9.95 -2.29 3.42
CA GLN A 161 -10.66 -2.06 2.16
C GLN A 161 -10.37 -3.15 1.11
N THR A 162 -9.12 -3.59 1.01
CA THR A 162 -8.70 -4.62 0.04
C THR A 162 -9.20 -6.02 0.43
N LEU A 163 -9.23 -6.32 1.74
CA LEU A 163 -9.66 -7.60 2.29
C LEU A 163 -11.16 -7.70 2.57
N ALA A 164 -11.90 -6.60 2.50
CA ALA A 164 -13.36 -6.65 2.49
C ALA A 164 -13.77 -7.61 1.36
N GLY A 165 -14.49 -8.69 1.69
CA GLY A 165 -14.89 -9.75 0.76
C GLY A 165 -14.12 -11.07 0.87
N GLN A 166 -12.96 -11.10 1.54
CA GLN A 166 -12.13 -12.31 1.72
C GLN A 166 -12.24 -12.90 3.14
N ALA A 167 -13.19 -12.41 3.93
CA ALA A 167 -13.32 -12.68 5.36
C ALA A 167 -13.69 -14.13 5.75
N GLY A 168 -13.75 -15.06 4.79
CA GLY A 168 -14.17 -16.45 5.01
C GLY A 168 -13.13 -17.51 4.67
N SER A 169 -11.96 -17.17 4.13
CA SER A 169 -10.96 -18.18 3.74
C SER A 169 -10.39 -18.86 4.98
N ALA A 170 -10.69 -20.15 5.16
CA ALA A 170 -10.15 -20.98 6.21
C ALA A 170 -8.61 -21.01 6.14
N GLY A 171 -7.94 -20.27 7.02
CA GLY A 171 -6.47 -20.18 7.01
C GLY A 171 -5.86 -18.93 7.65
N GLY A 172 -6.35 -18.47 8.80
CA GLY A 172 -5.65 -17.43 9.59
C GLY A 172 -5.68 -15.99 9.03
N MET A 173 -6.37 -15.73 7.91
CA MET A 173 -6.42 -14.39 7.29
C MET A 173 -7.18 -13.33 8.12
N GLY A 174 -7.85 -13.71 9.21
CA GLY A 174 -8.49 -12.76 10.14
C GLY A 174 -7.49 -11.85 10.88
N ALA A 175 -6.24 -12.31 11.03
CA ALA A 175 -5.16 -11.52 11.63
C ALA A 175 -4.49 -10.58 10.61
N MET A 176 -4.67 -10.78 9.31
CA MET A 176 -3.96 -10.04 8.25
C MET A 176 -4.16 -8.51 8.32
N PRO A 177 -5.38 -7.99 8.59
CA PRO A 177 -5.58 -6.55 8.77
C PRO A 177 -4.82 -5.95 9.95
N TRP A 178 -4.40 -6.77 10.94
CA TRP A 178 -3.66 -6.32 12.12
C TRP A 178 -2.16 -6.55 11.98
N MET A 179 -1.79 -7.67 11.38
CA MET A 179 -0.40 -8.07 11.16
C MET A 179 0.32 -7.10 10.21
N MET A 180 -0.29 -6.74 9.08
CA MET A 180 0.36 -5.87 8.09
C MET A 180 0.66 -4.47 8.64
N PRO A 181 -0.28 -3.76 9.30
CA PRO A 181 0.01 -2.48 9.92
C PRO A 181 1.06 -2.55 11.02
N ALA A 182 1.10 -3.65 11.80
CA ALA A 182 2.12 -3.84 12.81
C ALA A 182 3.52 -4.02 12.20
N LEU A 183 3.64 -4.81 11.13
CA LEU A 183 4.89 -4.94 10.37
C LEU A 183 5.31 -3.61 9.75
N ILE A 184 4.38 -2.88 9.13
CA ILE A 184 4.66 -1.55 8.58
C ILE A 184 5.10 -0.59 9.68
N LEU A 185 4.47 -0.61 10.86
CA LEU A 185 4.89 0.21 11.99
C LEU A 185 6.34 -0.12 12.41
N PHE A 186 6.65 -1.40 12.60
CA PHE A 186 8.00 -1.86 12.93
C PHE A 186 9.04 -1.37 11.89
N PHE A 187 8.79 -1.62 10.60
CA PHE A 187 9.71 -1.18 9.54
C PHE A 187 9.80 0.34 9.44
N SER A 188 8.70 1.06 9.62
CA SER A 188 8.66 2.52 9.58
C SER A 188 9.46 3.16 10.71
N TYR A 189 9.60 2.47 11.84
CA TYR A 189 10.44 2.92 12.95
C TYR A 189 11.93 2.63 12.71
N SER A 190 12.25 1.50 12.07
CA SER A 190 13.63 1.06 11.88
C SER A 190 14.30 1.57 10.59
N LEU A 191 13.53 1.91 9.56
CA LEU A 191 14.03 2.33 8.25
C LEU A 191 14.03 3.86 8.09
N PRO A 192 14.79 4.41 7.11
CA PRO A 192 14.80 5.85 6.80
C PRO A 192 13.39 6.42 6.62
N GLN A 193 13.10 7.59 7.19
CA GLN A 193 11.77 8.22 7.23
C GLN A 193 11.18 8.54 5.85
N GLY A 194 11.99 8.61 4.78
CA GLY A 194 11.48 8.74 3.42
C GLY A 194 10.67 7.52 2.94
N LEU A 195 10.95 6.31 3.45
CA LEU A 195 10.17 5.09 3.13
C LEU A 195 8.75 5.11 3.73
N PRO A 196 8.55 5.36 5.04
CA PRO A 196 7.22 5.48 5.59
C PRO A 196 6.45 6.69 5.06
N LEU A 197 7.13 7.78 4.69
CA LEU A 197 6.48 8.89 3.96
C LEU A 197 5.93 8.41 2.60
N TYR A 198 6.74 7.68 1.83
CA TYR A 198 6.32 7.06 0.57
C TYR A 198 5.13 6.11 0.74
N TRP A 199 5.14 5.24 1.77
CA TRP A 199 4.00 4.39 2.10
C TRP A 199 2.75 5.18 2.47
N LEU A 200 2.88 6.18 3.35
CA LEU A 200 1.79 7.04 3.79
C LEU A 200 1.08 7.68 2.60
N VAL A 201 1.83 8.36 1.72
CA VAL A 201 1.28 9.05 0.55
C VAL A 201 0.60 8.05 -0.38
N GLY A 202 1.23 6.90 -0.62
CA GLY A 202 0.65 5.85 -1.46
C GLY A 202 -0.65 5.27 -0.89
N ASN A 203 -0.73 5.08 0.42
CA ASN A 203 -1.93 4.58 1.10
C ASN A 203 -3.04 5.63 1.05
N VAL A 204 -2.73 6.90 1.32
CA VAL A 204 -3.70 8.02 1.21
C VAL A 204 -4.26 8.08 -0.22
N PHE A 205 -3.40 8.03 -1.23
CA PHE A 205 -3.83 7.98 -2.64
C PHE A 205 -4.77 6.79 -2.89
N SER A 206 -4.40 5.60 -2.41
CA SER A 206 -5.21 4.38 -2.57
C SER A 206 -6.58 4.52 -1.91
N ILE A 207 -6.63 5.04 -0.69
CA ILE A 207 -7.87 5.26 0.08
C ILE A 207 -8.77 6.25 -0.66
N VAL A 208 -8.23 7.37 -1.11
CA VAL A 208 -8.96 8.38 -1.90
C VAL A 208 -9.47 7.77 -3.20
N GLN A 209 -8.63 7.04 -3.93
CA GLN A 209 -9.01 6.33 -5.16
C GLN A 209 -10.16 5.35 -4.91
N HIS A 210 -10.06 4.51 -3.87
CA HIS A 210 -11.11 3.56 -3.49
C HIS A 210 -12.43 4.26 -3.15
N PHE A 211 -12.36 5.37 -2.40
CA PHE A 211 -13.52 6.16 -2.02
C PHE A 211 -14.20 6.81 -3.23
N LEU A 212 -13.44 7.46 -4.11
CA LEU A 212 -13.97 8.08 -5.33
C LEU A 212 -14.62 7.06 -6.25
N LEU A 213 -13.96 5.91 -6.48
CA LEU A 213 -14.50 4.85 -7.33
C LEU A 213 -15.67 4.11 -6.69
N GLY A 214 -15.82 4.16 -5.36
CA GLY A 214 -16.92 3.55 -4.62
C GLY A 214 -18.21 4.37 -4.70
N ARG A 215 -18.09 5.68 -4.97
CA ARG A 215 -19.23 6.60 -5.18
C ARG A 215 -19.80 6.56 -6.58
N SER A 216 -19.08 6.01 -7.56
CA SER A 216 -19.62 5.70 -8.87
C SER A 216 -20.68 4.60 -8.70
N LYS A 217 -21.96 4.99 -8.66
CA LYS A 217 -23.10 4.07 -8.71
C LYS A 217 -22.83 3.02 -9.80
N PRO A 218 -23.25 1.75 -9.61
CA PRO A 218 -23.33 0.85 -10.76
C PRO A 218 -24.21 1.58 -11.77
N SER A 219 -23.64 1.96 -12.91
CA SER A 219 -24.47 2.39 -14.02
C SER A 219 -25.40 1.23 -14.26
N ALA A 220 -26.69 1.44 -13.97
CA ALA A 220 -27.69 0.72 -14.72
C ALA A 220 -27.34 0.95 -16.19
N GLU A 221 -27.43 -0.11 -16.98
CA GLU A 221 -27.17 -0.16 -18.42
C GLU A 221 -25.72 -0.41 -18.86
N GLY A 222 -25.55 -1.51 -19.60
CA GLY A 222 -24.44 -1.67 -20.53
C GLY A 222 -23.78 -3.05 -20.59
N GLY A 223 -24.53 -4.08 -21.02
CA GLY A 223 -24.05 -5.07 -21.99
C GLY A 223 -22.80 -5.91 -21.69
N VAL A 224 -23.03 -7.21 -21.54
CA VAL A 224 -22.26 -8.33 -22.13
C VAL A 224 -20.86 -7.99 -22.67
N LEU A 225 -19.84 -8.58 -22.07
CA LEU A 225 -18.63 -9.03 -22.77
C LEU A 225 -18.39 -10.46 -22.26
N SER A 226 -18.93 -11.49 -22.93
CA SER A 226 -18.26 -12.27 -23.98
C SER A 226 -16.73 -12.27 -23.87
#